data_AF-A0A9W6SUN0-F1
#
_entry.id   AF-A0A9W6SUN0-F1
#
_cell.length_a   1.000
_cell.length_b   1.000
_cell.length_c   1.000
_cell.angle_alpha   90.00
_cell.angle_beta   90.00
_cell.angle_gamma   90.00
#
_symmetry.space_group_name_H-M   'P 1'
#
loop_
_entity.id
_entity.type
_entity.pdbx_description
1 polymer ?
#
loop_
_entity_poly.entity_id
_entity_poly.type
_entity_poly.pdbx_seq_one_letter_code
_entity_poly.pdbx_strand_id
1 'polypeptide(L)'
;MIKVESSDEEDFNLDSVLNLEEKYYEDGFKEGQLAGKKNLLKEGKELGIQTGFQRFLLLGQFNSLVNKWLLTVEEHIDADGLAISKDTKGKERNWLKLKSQIESVRRLIQSIIENDTVTLSNSSVDVTLFENVLKQSRAKIRTLSSAMGDYNLYLQAEKLSEEVGKTIPTAPLNGAEEDMW
;
A
#
# COMPACT_ATOMS: atom_id res chain seq x y z
N MET A 1 -53.05 -19.95 -67.20
CA MET A 1 -52.69 -19.99 -65.77
C MET A 1 -51.25 -20.44 -65.68
N ILE A 2 -50.32 -19.49 -65.52
CA ILE A 2 -48.92 -19.77 -65.18
C ILE A 2 -48.71 -19.07 -63.85
N LYS A 3 -48.50 -19.84 -62.77
CA LYS A 3 -48.09 -19.30 -61.47
C LYS A 3 -46.64 -18.87 -61.64
N VAL A 4 -46.39 -17.57 -61.59
CA VAL A 4 -45.05 -17.02 -61.47
C VAL A 4 -44.63 -17.29 -60.02
N GLU A 5 -43.60 -18.11 -59.86
CA GLU A 5 -42.92 -18.32 -58.58
C GLU A 5 -42.35 -16.97 -58.13
N SER A 6 -42.78 -16.52 -56.94
CA SER A 6 -42.22 -15.37 -56.25
C SER A 6 -40.77 -15.70 -55.93
N SER A 7 -39.84 -15.11 -56.67
CA SER A 7 -38.44 -15.06 -56.33
C SER A 7 -38.31 -14.55 -54.89
N ASP A 8 -37.65 -15.33 -54.04
CA ASP A 8 -37.21 -14.90 -52.72
C ASP A 8 -36.29 -13.68 -52.91
N GLU A 9 -36.87 -12.49 -52.82
CA GLU A 9 -36.11 -11.25 -52.63
C GLU A 9 -35.50 -11.35 -51.24
N GLU A 10 -34.26 -11.82 -51.17
CA GLU A 10 -33.38 -11.49 -50.05
C GLU A 10 -33.31 -9.95 -50.03
N ASP A 11 -34.12 -9.36 -49.17
CA ASP A 11 -34.21 -7.92 -48.93
C ASP A 11 -32.84 -7.43 -48.46
N PHE A 12 -32.03 -7.03 -49.44
CA PHE A 12 -30.65 -6.62 -49.24
C PHE A 12 -30.68 -5.30 -48.48
N ASN A 13 -30.44 -5.37 -47.17
CA ASN A 13 -30.52 -4.21 -46.28
C ASN A 13 -29.38 -3.21 -46.58
N LEU A 14 -29.61 -2.36 -47.59
CA LEU A 14 -28.73 -1.29 -48.05
C LEU A 14 -28.44 -0.27 -46.95
N ASP A 15 -29.37 -0.09 -46.00
CA ASP A 15 -29.18 0.78 -44.83
C ASP A 15 -28.00 0.31 -43.95
N SER A 16 -27.76 -1.00 -43.86
CA SER A 16 -26.60 -1.52 -43.12
C SER A 16 -25.26 -1.24 -43.80
N VAL A 17 -25.25 -1.13 -45.13
CA VAL A 17 -24.07 -0.83 -45.94
C VAL A 17 -23.80 0.68 -45.98
N LEU A 18 -24.86 1.50 -46.01
CA LEU A 18 -24.78 2.96 -45.97
C LEU A 18 -24.29 3.49 -44.61
N ASN A 19 -24.62 2.81 -43.51
CA ASN A 19 -24.20 3.20 -42.15
C ASN A 19 -22.98 2.41 -41.63
N LEU A 20 -22.21 1.80 -42.54
CA LEU A 20 -21.10 0.91 -42.17
C LEU A 20 -20.01 1.65 -41.39
N GLU A 21 -19.69 2.88 -41.77
CA GLU A 21 -18.69 3.72 -41.09
C GLU A 21 -19.11 4.05 -39.66
N GLU A 22 -20.36 4.47 -39.45
CA GLU A 22 -20.90 4.79 -38.14
C GLU A 22 -20.95 3.55 -37.24
N LYS A 23 -21.31 2.39 -37.81
CA LYS A 23 -21.27 1.11 -37.09
C LYS A 23 -19.85 0.74 -36.66
N TYR A 24 -18.84 0.84 -37.55
CA TYR A 24 -17.45 0.56 -37.18
C TYR A 24 -16.88 1.59 -36.18
N TYR A 25 -17.31 2.85 -36.26
CA TYR A 25 -16.94 3.87 -35.29
C TYR A 25 -17.51 3.56 -33.90
N GLU A 26 -18.80 3.23 -33.81
CA GLU A 26 -19.43 2.82 -32.56
C GLU A 26 -18.82 1.54 -31.99
N ASP A 27 -18.57 0.54 -32.83
CA ASP A 27 -17.98 -0.73 -32.43
C ASP A 27 -16.55 -0.52 -31.94
N GLY A 28 -15.74 0.27 -32.64
CA GLY A 28 -14.39 0.64 -32.21
C GLY A 28 -14.38 1.47 -30.92
N PHE A 29 -15.34 2.37 -30.73
CA PHE A 29 -15.49 3.14 -29.49
C PHE A 29 -15.89 2.26 -28.31
N LYS A 30 -16.84 1.33 -28.49
CA LYS A 30 -17.25 0.35 -27.47
C LYS A 30 -16.11 -0.60 -27.15
N GLU A 31 -15.40 -1.09 -28.16
CA GLU A 31 -14.22 -1.95 -27.99
C GLU A 31 -13.11 -1.22 -27.22
N GLY A 32 -12.80 0.02 -27.59
CA GLY A 32 -11.83 0.86 -26.89
C GLY A 32 -12.20 1.08 -25.42
N GLN A 33 -13.47 1.37 -25.12
CA GLN A 33 -13.94 1.49 -23.73
C GLN A 33 -13.82 0.18 -22.94
N LEU A 34 -14.19 -0.94 -23.55
CA LEU A 34 -14.11 -2.26 -22.90
C LEU A 34 -12.66 -2.67 -22.64
N ALA A 35 -11.79 -2.49 -23.63
CA ALA A 35 -10.36 -2.74 -23.50
C ALA A 35 -9.74 -1.83 -22.43
N GLY A 36 -10.08 -0.54 -22.44
CA GLY A 36 -9.64 0.44 -21.43
C GLY A 36 -10.06 0.01 -20.02
N LYS A 37 -11.35 -0.29 -19.81
CA LYS A 37 -11.87 -0.75 -18.51
C LYS A 37 -11.19 -2.03 -18.01
N LYS A 38 -10.94 -2.98 -18.92
CA LYS A 38 -10.26 -4.24 -18.58
C LYS A 38 -8.81 -3.99 -18.17
N ASN A 39 -8.10 -3.13 -18.90
CA ASN A 39 -6.71 -2.79 -18.61
C ASN A 39 -6.59 -2.02 -17.30
N LEU A 40 -7.43 -1.02 -17.06
CA LEU A 40 -7.47 -0.25 -15.82
C LEU A 40 -7.75 -1.15 -14.60
N LEU A 41 -8.67 -2.10 -14.73
CA LEU A 41 -8.98 -3.03 -13.65
C LEU A 41 -7.81 -3.97 -13.34
N LYS A 42 -7.08 -4.41 -14.37
CA LYS A 42 -5.88 -5.23 -14.22
C LYS A 42 -4.76 -4.44 -13.56
N GLU A 43 -4.49 -3.23 -14.05
CA GLU A 43 -3.46 -2.34 -13.50
C GLU A 43 -3.75 -1.97 -12.04
N GLY A 44 -4.99 -1.61 -11.70
CA GLY A 44 -5.37 -1.30 -10.33
C GLY A 44 -5.18 -2.48 -9.37
N LYS A 45 -5.40 -3.72 -9.83
CA LYS A 45 -5.13 -4.92 -9.04
C LYS A 45 -3.62 -5.14 -8.84
N GLU A 46 -2.83 -5.00 -9.89
CA GLU A 46 -1.37 -5.15 -9.83
C GLU A 46 -0.76 -4.12 -8.88
N LEU A 47 -1.18 -2.85 -8.99
CA LEU A 47 -0.76 -1.77 -8.10
C LEU A 47 -1.19 -2.03 -6.65
N GLY A 48 -2.40 -2.51 -6.43
CA GLY A 48 -2.89 -2.86 -5.09
C GLY A 48 -2.05 -3.95 -4.42
N ILE A 49 -1.71 -5.01 -5.17
CA ILE A 49 -0.86 -6.10 -4.66
C ILE A 49 0.55 -5.58 -4.36
N GLN A 50 1.13 -4.81 -5.28
CA GLN A 50 2.47 -4.23 -5.12
C GLN A 50 2.55 -3.34 -3.86
N THR A 51 1.64 -2.38 -3.74
CA THR A 51 1.60 -1.45 -2.60
C THR A 51 1.30 -2.16 -1.29
N GLY A 52 0.39 -3.14 -1.28
CA GLY A 52 0.11 -3.98 -0.12
C GLY A 52 1.35 -4.76 0.34
N PHE A 53 2.09 -5.35 -0.58
CA PHE A 53 3.31 -6.10 -0.25
C PHE A 53 4.42 -5.21 0.32
N GLN A 54 4.66 -4.03 -0.27
CA GLN A 54 5.61 -3.05 0.27
C GLN A 54 5.28 -2.65 1.71
N ARG A 55 4.01 -2.32 1.93
CA ARG A 55 3.49 -1.93 3.24
C ARG A 55 3.64 -3.05 4.27
N PHE A 56 3.35 -4.28 3.87
CA PHE A 56 3.51 -5.46 4.72
C PHE A 56 4.97 -5.71 5.12
N LEU A 57 5.90 -5.62 4.17
CA LEU A 57 7.33 -5.75 4.43
C LEU A 57 7.82 -4.69 5.44
N LEU A 58 7.45 -3.43 5.22
CA LEU A 58 7.82 -2.33 6.09
C LEU A 58 7.30 -2.54 7.51
N LEU A 59 6.04 -2.98 7.65
CA LEU A 59 5.43 -3.28 8.94
C LEU A 59 6.17 -4.41 9.68
N GLY A 60 6.55 -5.49 8.97
CA GLY A 60 7.32 -6.59 9.54
C GLY A 60 8.70 -6.15 10.04
N GLN A 61 9.40 -5.31 9.27
CA GLN A 61 10.68 -4.74 9.66
C GLN A 61 10.54 -3.82 10.88
N PHE A 62 9.52 -2.99 10.90
CA PHE A 62 9.20 -2.11 12.03
C PHE A 62 8.91 -2.90 13.31
N ASN A 63 8.14 -3.99 13.22
CA ASN A 63 7.88 -4.86 14.35
C ASN A 63 9.17 -5.50 14.88
N SER A 64 10.06 -5.96 13.99
CA SER A 64 11.37 -6.51 14.36
C SER A 64 12.26 -5.47 15.08
N LEU A 65 12.34 -4.24 14.57
CA LEU A 65 13.08 -3.15 15.23
C LEU A 65 12.54 -2.83 16.63
N VAL A 66 11.22 -2.74 16.76
CA VAL A 66 10.55 -2.49 18.04
C VAL A 66 10.88 -3.60 19.05
N ASN A 67 10.81 -4.87 18.65
CA ASN A 67 11.13 -6.00 19.52
C ASN A 67 12.61 -6.00 19.94
N LYS A 68 13.52 -5.75 19.00
CA LYS A 68 14.96 -5.60 19.30
C LYS A 68 15.20 -4.50 20.33
N TRP A 69 14.56 -3.34 20.17
CA TRP A 69 14.71 -2.21 21.09
C TRP A 69 14.11 -2.50 22.46
N LEU A 70 12.98 -3.21 22.55
CA LEU A 70 12.42 -3.62 23.83
C LEU A 70 13.39 -4.52 24.60
N LEU A 71 13.96 -5.54 23.95
CA LEU A 71 14.96 -6.41 24.57
C LEU A 71 16.18 -5.62 25.07
N THR A 72 16.69 -4.70 24.23
CA THR A 72 17.82 -3.83 24.61
C THR A 72 17.49 -2.98 25.84
N VAL A 73 16.28 -2.43 25.90
CA VAL A 73 15.85 -1.58 27.02
C VAL A 73 15.62 -2.41 28.29
N GLU A 74 15.11 -3.63 28.17
CA GLU A 74 14.94 -4.57 29.29
C GLU A 74 16.28 -5.00 29.90
N GLU A 75 17.33 -5.17 29.10
CA GLU A 75 18.70 -5.40 29.61
C GLU A 75 19.24 -4.23 30.46
N HIS A 76 18.67 -3.03 30.30
CA HIS A 76 19.11 -1.80 30.96
C HIS A 76 18.17 -1.34 32.08
N ILE A 77 17.12 -2.11 32.38
CA ILE A 77 16.15 -1.83 33.44
C ILE A 77 16.09 -3.04 34.38
N ASP A 78 16.29 -2.80 35.68
CA ASP A 78 16.19 -3.84 36.72
C ASP A 78 14.75 -4.32 36.87
N ALA A 79 14.56 -5.47 37.52
CA ALA A 79 13.24 -6.03 37.85
C ALA A 79 12.32 -5.03 38.60
N ASP A 80 12.91 -4.08 39.35
CA ASP A 80 12.21 -3.02 40.10
C ASP A 80 11.93 -1.76 39.25
N GLY A 81 12.25 -1.76 37.95
CA GLY A 81 12.02 -0.62 37.07
C GLY A 81 13.03 0.51 37.20
N LEU A 82 14.17 0.27 37.85
CA LEU A 82 15.28 1.22 37.98
C LEU A 82 16.27 1.03 36.83
N ALA A 83 16.81 2.13 36.30
CA ALA A 83 17.81 2.06 35.23
C ALA A 83 19.15 1.53 35.77
N ILE A 84 19.62 0.40 35.24
CA ILE A 84 20.83 -0.30 35.71
C ILE A 84 22.11 0.42 35.27
N SER A 85 22.09 1.03 34.08
CA SER A 85 23.31 1.48 33.39
C SER A 85 23.29 2.95 32.97
N LYS A 86 24.40 3.65 33.27
CA LYS A 86 24.81 4.91 32.65
C LYS A 86 25.67 4.62 31.42
N ASP A 87 25.01 4.14 30.37
CA ASP A 87 25.43 4.08 28.94
C ASP A 87 26.83 3.53 28.59
N THR A 88 26.88 2.55 27.69
CA THR A 88 28.11 1.93 27.13
C THR A 88 28.88 2.86 26.17
N LYS A 89 28.35 4.06 25.85
CA LYS A 89 28.95 5.04 24.93
C LYS A 89 28.93 6.49 25.47
N GLY A 90 28.75 6.68 26.78
CA GLY A 90 28.91 7.98 27.44
C GLY A 90 27.78 8.99 27.24
N LYS A 91 26.63 8.60 26.69
CA LYS A 91 25.45 9.47 26.56
C LYS A 91 24.37 8.99 27.53
N GLU A 92 24.13 9.73 28.60
CA GLU A 92 23.09 9.36 29.57
C GLU A 92 21.72 9.29 28.88
N ARG A 93 21.11 8.10 28.86
CA ARG A 93 19.81 7.85 28.23
C ARG A 93 18.75 7.62 29.29
N ASN A 94 17.56 8.17 29.08
CA ASN A 94 16.41 7.85 29.90
C ASN A 94 15.71 6.60 29.35
N TRP A 95 16.16 5.43 29.82
CA TRP A 95 15.67 4.11 29.39
C TRP A 95 14.17 3.90 29.67
N LEU A 96 13.66 4.41 30.80
CA LEU A 96 12.24 4.36 31.15
C LEU A 96 11.35 5.13 30.16
N LYS A 97 11.78 6.34 29.78
CA LYS A 97 11.07 7.15 28.78
C LYS A 97 11.10 6.46 27.41
N LEU A 98 12.24 5.90 27.02
CA LEU A 98 12.37 5.15 25.77
C LEU A 98 11.46 3.92 25.76
N LYS A 99 11.41 3.15 26.86
CA LYS A 99 10.49 2.01 27.02
C LYS A 99 9.05 2.40 26.71
N SER A 100 8.56 3.45 27.38
CA SER A 100 7.19 3.94 27.17
C SER A 100 6.93 4.37 25.73
N GLN A 101 7.90 5.03 25.08
CA GLN A 101 7.77 5.43 23.67
C GLN A 101 7.75 4.22 22.72
N ILE A 102 8.60 3.22 22.95
CA ILE A 102 8.66 1.99 22.15
C ILE A 102 7.37 1.18 22.34
N GLU A 103 6.86 1.05 23.56
CA GLU A 103 5.58 0.40 23.85
C GLU A 103 4.40 1.11 23.17
N SER A 104 4.41 2.44 23.09
CA SER A 104 3.41 3.18 22.33
C SER A 104 3.43 2.79 20.85
N VAL A 105 4.60 2.63 20.24
CA VAL A 105 4.73 2.18 18.84
C VAL A 105 4.27 0.74 18.71
N ARG A 106 4.64 -0.15 19.64
CA ARG A 106 4.18 -1.55 19.65
C ARG A 106 2.65 -1.63 19.68
N ARG A 107 1.99 -0.86 20.53
CA ARG A 107 0.52 -0.82 20.62
C ARG A 107 -0.13 -0.33 19.32
N LEU A 108 0.47 0.66 18.65
CA LEU A 108 0.00 1.13 17.34
C LEU A 108 0.12 0.05 16.28
N ILE A 109 1.24 -0.67 16.23
CA ILE A 109 1.43 -1.77 15.27
C ILE A 109 0.48 -2.92 15.59
N GLN A 110 0.26 -3.24 16.87
CA GLN A 110 -0.63 -4.32 17.27
C GLN A 110 -2.11 -4.01 16.99
N SER A 111 -2.51 -2.74 16.88
CA SER A 111 -3.91 -2.39 16.62
C SER A 111 -4.42 -2.83 15.24
N ILE A 112 -3.53 -3.19 14.33
CA ILE A 112 -3.86 -3.70 12.99
C ILE A 112 -3.52 -5.19 12.82
N ILE A 113 -3.02 -5.83 13.88
CA ILE A 113 -2.65 -7.26 13.89
C ILE A 113 -3.67 -7.99 14.78
N GLU A 114 -4.57 -8.72 14.14
CA GLU A 114 -5.54 -9.60 14.79
C GLU A 114 -5.04 -11.04 14.69
N ASN A 115 -4.92 -11.75 15.82
CA ASN A 115 -4.47 -13.15 15.88
C ASN A 115 -3.15 -13.42 15.10
N ASP A 116 -2.14 -12.57 15.29
CA ASP A 116 -0.85 -12.60 14.57
C ASP A 116 -0.95 -12.42 13.04
N THR A 117 -2.12 -12.03 12.52
CA THR A 117 -2.35 -11.76 11.11
C THR A 117 -2.80 -10.32 10.88
N VAL A 118 -2.32 -9.71 9.79
CA VAL A 118 -2.82 -8.41 9.35
C VAL A 118 -4.16 -8.62 8.67
N THR A 119 -5.17 -7.81 8.99
CA THR A 119 -6.46 -7.86 8.31
C THR A 119 -6.30 -7.43 6.84
N LEU A 120 -6.36 -8.41 5.93
CA LEU A 120 -6.20 -8.21 4.47
C LEU A 120 -7.52 -7.81 3.78
N SER A 121 -8.33 -6.99 4.44
CA SER A 121 -9.60 -6.53 3.90
C SER A 121 -9.37 -5.33 2.97
N ASN A 122 -10.00 -5.37 1.79
CA ASN A 122 -9.99 -4.27 0.83
C ASN A 122 -11.08 -3.21 1.13
N SER A 123 -11.65 -3.19 2.33
CA SER A 123 -12.60 -2.15 2.68
C SER A 123 -11.89 -0.79 2.76
N SER A 124 -12.55 0.28 2.30
CA SER A 124 -11.98 1.63 2.36
C SER A 124 -11.60 2.04 3.79
N VAL A 125 -12.39 1.59 4.77
CA VAL A 125 -12.13 1.83 6.19
C VAL A 125 -10.82 1.17 6.62
N ASP A 126 -10.63 -0.11 6.32
CA ASP A 126 -9.45 -0.86 6.74
C ASP A 126 -8.17 -0.31 6.10
N VAL A 127 -8.24 0.06 4.81
CA VAL A 127 -7.12 0.70 4.10
C VAL A 127 -6.72 2.01 4.77
N THR A 128 -7.69 2.88 5.11
CA THR A 128 -7.39 4.16 5.76
C THR A 128 -6.81 3.99 7.17
N LEU A 129 -7.30 3.02 7.94
CA LEU A 129 -6.77 2.71 9.26
C LEU A 129 -5.32 2.22 9.16
N PHE A 130 -5.06 1.29 8.23
CA PHE A 130 -3.73 0.77 7.97
C PHE A 130 -2.75 1.89 7.57
N GLU A 131 -3.15 2.77 6.63
CA GLU A 131 -2.31 3.88 6.19
C GLU A 131 -1.97 4.86 7.32
N ASN A 132 -2.96 5.19 8.15
CA ASN A 132 -2.76 6.07 9.29
C ASN A 132 -1.81 5.46 10.32
N VAL A 133 -1.98 4.18 10.64
CA VAL A 133 -1.11 3.45 11.57
C VAL A 133 0.32 3.36 11.02
N LEU A 134 0.48 3.05 9.73
CA LEU A 134 1.79 2.99 9.08
C LEU A 134 2.47 4.36 9.07
N LYS A 135 1.74 5.42 8.75
CA LYS A 135 2.26 6.80 8.75
C LYS A 135 2.73 7.22 10.15
N GLN A 136 1.92 6.96 11.17
CA GLN A 136 2.26 7.31 12.55
C GLN A 136 3.43 6.47 13.09
N SER A 137 3.43 5.16 12.85
CA SER A 137 4.51 4.27 13.27
C SER A 137 5.83 4.63 12.58
N ARG A 138 5.85 4.89 11.27
CA ARG A 138 7.03 5.33 10.51
C ARG A 138 7.67 6.58 11.12
N ALA A 139 6.86 7.60 11.45
CA ALA A 139 7.36 8.83 12.06
C ALA A 139 7.98 8.58 13.45
N LYS A 140 7.34 7.75 14.28
CA LYS A 140 7.86 7.40 15.61
C LYS A 140 9.11 6.52 15.54
N ILE A 141 9.15 5.55 14.64
CA ILE A 141 10.29 4.65 14.46
C ILE A 141 11.51 5.41 13.94
N ARG A 142 11.32 6.38 13.03
CA ARG A 142 12.41 7.26 12.57
C ARG A 142 13.06 8.03 13.72
N THR A 143 12.27 8.55 14.65
CA THR A 143 12.79 9.30 15.80
C THR A 143 13.44 8.37 16.83
N LEU A 144 12.84 7.20 17.09
CA LEU A 144 13.39 6.18 17.97
C LEU A 144 14.67 5.53 17.41
N SER A 145 14.78 5.31 16.11
CA SER A 145 15.98 4.73 15.50
C SER A 145 17.19 5.66 15.64
N SER A 146 16.96 6.97 15.51
CA SER A 146 17.96 7.99 15.83
C SER A 146 18.34 7.98 17.32
N ALA A 147 17.36 7.87 18.21
CA ALA A 147 17.61 7.80 19.66
C ALA A 147 18.35 6.52 20.09
N MET A 148 18.03 5.38 19.48
CA MET A 148 18.66 4.08 19.77
C MET A 148 20.05 3.95 19.14
N GLY A 149 20.33 4.68 18.05
CA GLY A 149 21.57 4.58 17.28
C GLY A 149 21.50 3.59 16.11
N ASP A 150 20.29 3.12 15.78
CA ASP A 150 19.98 2.16 14.73
C ASP A 150 19.42 2.83 13.46
N TYR A 151 19.69 4.12 13.24
CA TYR A 151 19.15 4.88 12.11
C TYR A 151 19.47 4.25 10.75
N ASN A 152 20.63 3.61 10.60
CA ASN A 152 21.00 2.87 9.39
C ASN A 152 20.07 1.68 9.10
N LEU A 153 19.60 0.96 10.13
CA LEU A 153 18.67 -0.15 9.96
C LEU A 153 17.31 0.37 9.48
N TYR A 154 16.86 1.51 10.01
CA TYR A 154 15.66 2.19 9.51
C TYR A 154 15.81 2.60 8.04
N LEU A 155 16.94 3.19 7.64
CA LEU A 155 17.18 3.54 6.23
C LEU A 155 17.19 2.32 5.30
N GLN A 156 17.78 1.20 5.75
CA GLN A 156 17.77 -0.05 4.98
C GLN A 156 16.35 -0.61 4.80
N ALA A 157 15.52 -0.53 5.85
CA ALA A 157 14.12 -0.93 5.78
C ALA A 157 13.35 -0.12 4.72
N GLU A 158 13.51 1.20 4.73
CA GLU A 158 12.91 2.12 3.76
C GLU A 158 13.41 1.84 2.32
N LYS A 159 14.72 1.67 2.15
CA LYS A 159 15.33 1.38 0.84
C LYS A 159 14.84 0.04 0.29
N LEU A 160 14.70 -0.99 1.12
CA LEU A 160 14.20 -2.29 0.69
C LEU A 160 12.73 -2.20 0.24
N SER A 161 11.91 -1.41 0.93
CA SER A 161 10.55 -1.13 0.50
C SER A 161 10.50 -0.43 -0.87
N GLU A 162 11.44 0.48 -1.13
CA GLU A 162 11.57 1.16 -2.43
C GLU A 162 12.09 0.22 -3.54
N GLU A 163 13.02 -0.69 -3.23
CA GLU A 163 13.56 -1.65 -4.21
C GLU A 163 12.49 -2.65 -4.70
N VAL A 164 11.60 -3.09 -3.82
CA VAL A 164 10.59 -4.13 -4.11
C VAL A 164 9.43 -3.62 -4.98
N GLY A 165 9.16 -2.31 -4.99
CA GLY A 165 8.02 -1.79 -5.75
C GLY A 165 8.13 -0.33 -6.17
N LYS A 166 9.35 0.20 -6.32
CA LYS A 166 9.63 1.62 -6.60
C LYS A 166 9.03 2.54 -5.51
N THR A 167 9.01 3.85 -5.74
CA THR A 167 8.43 4.82 -4.78
C THR A 167 6.98 4.44 -4.50
N ILE A 168 6.64 4.20 -3.23
CA ILE A 168 5.23 4.13 -2.82
C ILE A 168 4.60 5.45 -3.25
N PRO A 169 3.57 5.46 -4.12
CA PRO A 169 2.85 6.69 -4.38
C PRO A 169 2.16 7.08 -3.07
N THR A 170 2.85 7.87 -2.26
CA THR A 170 2.20 8.72 -1.28
C THR A 170 1.46 9.73 -2.13
N ALA A 171 0.18 9.50 -2.37
CA ALA A 171 -0.66 10.53 -2.97
C ALA A 171 -0.34 11.85 -2.25
N PRO A 172 0.14 12.89 -2.95
CA PRO A 172 0.23 14.19 -2.32
C PRO A 172 -1.20 14.58 -1.96
N LEU A 173 -1.43 14.81 -0.66
CA LEU A 173 -2.67 15.42 -0.14
C LEU A 173 -2.88 16.86 -0.65
N ASN A 174 -2.02 17.35 -1.54
CA ASN A 174 -2.23 18.58 -2.28
C ASN A 174 -2.51 18.17 -3.72
N GLY A 175 -3.76 18.36 -4.14
CA GLY A 175 -4.25 18.06 -5.49
C GLY A 175 -3.51 18.83 -6.57
N ALA A 176 -2.36 18.30 -6.98
CA ALA A 176 -1.81 18.54 -8.29
C ALA A 176 -2.09 17.27 -9.10
N GLU A 177 -3.25 17.28 -9.76
CA GLU A 177 -3.45 16.53 -10.99
C GLU A 177 -2.43 17.09 -12.01
N GLU A 178 -1.17 16.67 -11.92
CA GLU A 178 -0.21 16.94 -12.99
C GLU A 178 -0.32 15.81 -14.02
N ASP A 179 -1.05 16.14 -15.08
CA ASP A 179 -0.89 15.70 -16.47
C ASP A 179 -0.69 14.20 -16.70
N MET A 180 -1.82 13.51 -16.83
CA MET A 180 -1.96 12.34 -17.68
C MET A 180 -2.77 12.73 -18.92
N TRP A 181 -2.13 13.49 -19.80
CA TRP A 181 -2.38 13.53 -21.25
C TRP A 181 -1.03 13.46 -21.97
#